data_AF-A0A6I3H7M0-F1
#
_entry.id   AF-A0A6I3H7M0-F1
#
_cell.length_a   1.000
_cell.length_b   1.000
_cell.length_c   1.000
_cell.angle_alpha   90.00
_cell.angle_beta   90.00
_cell.angle_gamma   90.00
#
_symmetry.space_group_name_H-M   'P 1'
#
loop_
_entity.id
_entity.type
_entity.pdbx_description
1 polymer ?
#
loop_
_entity_poly.entity_id
_entity_poly.type
_entity_poly.pdbx_seq_one_letter_code
_entity_poly.pdbx_strand_id
1 'polypeptide(L)'
;MVSRETSAQVEAIFGDRLPLIERYAQWLADQGVVRGLLGPREVDRIWDRHIINSALVSEFIPPGATVADLGSGAGLPGIPLALARPDLSVTLVEPL
;
A
#
# COMPACT_ATOMS: atom_id res chain seq x y z
N MET A 1 8.16 -0.24 14.86
CA MET A 1 9.11 0.89 14.71
C MET A 1 9.68 0.79 13.30
N VAL A 2 9.50 1.81 12.46
CA VAL A 2 9.99 1.81 11.07
C VAL A 2 11.51 2.00 11.10
N SER A 3 12.25 1.19 10.34
CA SER A 3 13.72 1.35 10.26
C SER A 3 14.05 2.68 9.56
N ARG A 4 15.23 3.27 9.84
CA ARG A 4 15.66 4.51 9.16
C ARG A 4 15.70 4.36 7.63
N GLU A 5 16.08 3.18 7.15
CA GLU A 5 16.15 2.87 5.72
C GLU A 5 14.74 2.79 5.12
N THR A 6 13.83 2.08 5.79
CA THR A 6 12.41 2.01 5.43
C THR A 6 11.78 3.41 5.38
N SER A 7 12.07 4.29 6.35
CA SER A 7 11.55 5.67 6.34
C SER A 7 11.98 6.46 5.11
N ALA A 8 13.26 6.39 4.72
CA ALA A 8 13.76 7.10 3.54
C ALA A 8 13.12 6.59 2.24
N GLN A 9 12.88 5.28 2.13
CA GLN A 9 12.20 4.68 0.97
C GLN A 9 10.73 5.13 0.89
N VAL A 10 10.03 5.14 2.02
CA VAL A 10 8.62 5.58 2.07
C VAL A 10 8.52 7.06 1.68
N GLU A 11 9.40 7.93 2.19
CA GLU A 11 9.45 9.33 1.78
C GLU A 11 9.68 9.49 0.27
N ALA A 12 10.62 8.72 -0.29
CA ALA A 12 10.94 8.77 -1.72
C ALA A 12 9.76 8.31 -2.62
N ILE A 13 9.00 7.31 -2.17
CA ILE A 13 7.88 6.74 -2.92
C ILE A 13 6.63 7.63 -2.83
N PHE A 14 6.30 8.09 -1.62
CA PHE A 14 5.00 8.71 -1.37
C PHE A 14 5.04 10.24 -1.31
N GLY A 15 6.22 10.86 -1.11
CA GLY A 15 6.39 12.32 -1.09
C GLY A 15 5.32 13.04 -0.27
N ASP A 16 4.61 13.97 -0.89
CA ASP A 16 3.52 14.74 -0.25
C ASP A 16 2.35 13.90 0.27
N ARG A 17 2.23 12.64 -0.18
CA ARG A 17 1.19 11.69 0.25
C ARG A 17 1.64 10.82 1.42
N LEU A 18 2.82 11.06 1.99
CA LEU A 18 3.31 10.38 3.19
C LEU A 18 2.24 10.34 4.31
N PRO A 19 1.52 11.44 4.64
CA PRO A 19 0.49 11.38 5.67
C PRO A 19 -0.68 10.45 5.34
N LEU A 20 -0.97 10.22 4.05
CA LEU A 20 -2.04 9.32 3.63
C LEU A 20 -1.62 7.85 3.78
N ILE A 21 -0.40 7.51 3.37
CA ILE A 21 0.07 6.13 3.49
C ILE A 21 0.31 5.74 4.96
N GLU A 22 0.74 6.68 5.81
CA GLU A 22 0.84 6.46 7.27
C GLU A 22 -0.53 6.19 7.89
N ARG A 23 -1.55 6.96 7.52
CA ARG A 23 -2.92 6.71 7.97
C ARG A 23 -3.44 5.36 7.50
N TYR A 24 -3.13 4.96 6.27
CA TYR A 24 -3.47 3.65 5.74
C TYR A 24 -2.75 2.51 6.48
N ALA A 25 -1.45 2.68 6.77
CA ALA A 25 -0.67 1.73 7.56
C ALA A 25 -1.25 1.54 8.96
N GLN A 26 -1.65 2.63 9.63
CA GLN A 26 -2.30 2.58 10.93
C GLN A 26 -3.65 1.86 10.84
N TRP A 27 -4.45 2.17 9.82
CA TRP A 27 -5.72 1.48 9.60
C TRP A 27 -5.54 -0.03 9.37
N LEU A 28 -4.52 -0.45 8.62
CA LEU A 28 -4.18 -1.86 8.42
C LEU A 28 -3.78 -2.54 9.74
N ALA A 29 -2.95 -1.88 10.55
CA ALA A 29 -2.49 -2.40 11.85
C ALA A 29 -3.65 -2.58 12.84
N ASP A 30 -4.66 -1.72 12.76
CA ASP A 30 -5.81 -1.74 13.66
C ASP A 30 -6.98 -2.53 13.06
N GLN A 31 -7.68 -1.91 12.10
CA GLN A 31 -8.92 -2.43 11.52
C GLN A 31 -8.66 -3.62 10.59
N GLY A 32 -7.52 -3.62 9.89
CA GLY A 32 -7.12 -4.75 9.06
C GLY A 32 -6.99 -6.04 9.86
N VAL A 33 -6.43 -5.96 11.07
CA VAL A 33 -6.31 -7.13 11.97
C VAL A 33 -7.67 -7.54 12.55
N VAL A 34 -8.43 -6.58 13.09
CA VAL A 34 -9.74 -6.86 13.71
C VAL A 34 -10.71 -7.54 12.74
N ARG A 35 -10.63 -7.20 11.45
CA ARG A 35 -11.50 -7.72 10.39
C ARG A 35 -10.93 -8.96 9.69
N GLY A 36 -9.77 -9.45 10.10
CA GLY A 36 -9.13 -10.62 9.48
C GLY A 36 -8.53 -10.37 8.10
N LEU A 37 -8.34 -9.11 7.71
CA LEU A 37 -7.75 -8.69 6.43
C LEU A 37 -6.21 -8.73 6.47
N LEU A 38 -5.62 -8.59 7.67
CA LEU A 38 -4.19 -8.70 7.90
C LEU A 38 -3.92 -9.60 9.11
N GLY A 39 -2.99 -10.54 8.98
CA GLY A 39 -2.59 -11.40 10.09
C GLY A 39 -1.88 -10.60 11.20
N PRO A 40 -2.11 -10.88 12.50
CA PRO A 40 -1.43 -10.17 13.60
C PRO A 40 0.10 -10.18 13.51
N ARG A 41 0.68 -11.25 12.96
CA ARG A 41 2.14 -11.39 12.77
C ARG A 41 2.70 -10.50 11.66
N GLU A 42 1.83 -10.00 10.79
CA GLU A 42 2.21 -9.13 9.67
C GLU A 42 2.25 -7.66 10.07
N VAL A 43 1.71 -7.28 11.24
CA VAL A 43 1.66 -5.89 11.72
C VAL A 43 3.05 -5.27 11.81
N ASP A 44 4.01 -5.98 12.39
CA ASP A 44 5.39 -5.51 12.52
C ASP A 44 6.10 -5.38 11.17
N ARG A 45 5.52 -5.94 10.10
CA ARG A 45 6.10 -6.03 8.76
C ARG A 45 5.30 -5.24 7.72
N ILE A 46 4.28 -4.46 8.13
CA ILE A 46 3.40 -3.68 7.24
C ILE A 46 4.20 -2.86 6.24
N TRP A 47 5.23 -2.15 6.71
CA TRP A 47 6.00 -1.24 5.88
C TRP A 47 6.81 -1.97 4.81
N ASP A 48 7.69 -2.87 5.23
CA ASP A 48 8.61 -3.53 4.31
C ASP A 48 7.89 -4.56 3.43
N ARG A 49 6.97 -5.35 4.00
CA ARG A 49 6.34 -6.46 3.27
C ARG A 49 5.11 -6.08 2.47
N HIS A 50 4.33 -5.11 2.93
CA HIS A 50 3.05 -4.79 2.33
C HIS A 50 3.11 -3.46 1.57
N ILE A 51 3.51 -2.37 2.23
CA ILE A 51 3.45 -1.03 1.64
C ILE A 51 4.53 -0.83 0.57
N ILE A 52 5.81 -1.03 0.91
CA ILE A 52 6.92 -0.82 -0.03
C ILE A 52 6.82 -1.79 -1.20
N ASN A 53 6.62 -3.09 -0.93
CA ASN A 53 6.44 -4.09 -1.99
C ASN A 53 5.28 -3.78 -2.93
N SER A 54 4.17 -3.22 -2.42
CA SER A 54 3.05 -2.79 -3.27
C SER A 54 3.42 -1.65 -4.21
N ALA A 55 4.35 -0.78 -3.80
CA ALA A 55 4.84 0.30 -4.67
C ALA A 55 5.87 -0.17 -5.70
N LEU A 56 6.63 -1.24 -5.43
CA LEU A 56 7.64 -1.76 -6.38
C LEU A 56 7.03 -2.22 -7.71
N VAL A 57 5.77 -2.67 -7.73
CA VAL A 57 5.08 -3.05 -8.97
C VAL A 57 4.92 -1.86 -9.94
N SER A 58 4.98 -0.63 -9.43
CA SER A 58 4.78 0.58 -10.23
C SER A 58 5.80 0.77 -11.35
N GLU A 59 7.02 0.22 -11.22
CA GLU A 59 8.08 0.31 -12.21
C GLU A 59 7.72 -0.40 -13.52
N PHE A 60 6.80 -1.36 -13.47
CA PHE A 60 6.36 -2.15 -14.61
C PHE A 60 5.07 -1.61 -15.26
N ILE A 61 4.49 -0.53 -14.72
CA ILE A 61 3.20 0.01 -15.16
C ILE A 61 3.42 1.27 -16.00
N PRO A 62 2.93 1.30 -17.26
CA PRO A 62 3.05 2.46 -18.12
C PRO A 62 2.48 3.74 -17.49
N PRO A 63 3.02 4.93 -17.80
CA PRO A 63 2.45 6.19 -17.38
C PRO A 63 0.99 6.34 -17.80
N GLY A 64 0.13 6.83 -16.90
CA GLY A 64 -1.29 7.07 -17.19
C GLY A 64 -2.15 5.82 -17.41
N ALA A 65 -1.64 4.63 -17.08
CA ALA A 65 -2.38 3.39 -17.29
C ALA A 65 -3.61 3.29 -16.36
N THR A 66 -4.60 2.53 -16.83
CA THR A 66 -5.70 2.06 -15.97
C THR A 66 -5.37 0.66 -15.48
N VAL A 67 -5.42 0.46 -14.17
CA VAL A 67 -5.02 -0.77 -13.48
C VAL A 67 -6.22 -1.33 -12.71
N ALA A 68 -6.43 -2.63 -12.81
CA ALA A 68 -7.38 -3.35 -11.97
C ALA A 68 -6.60 -4.24 -10.99
N ASP A 69 -6.88 -4.09 -9.70
CA ASP A 69 -6.35 -4.92 -8.63
C ASP A 69 -7.40 -5.98 -8.25
N LEU A 70 -7.14 -7.24 -8.58
CA LEU A 70 -8.07 -8.36 -8.40
C LEU A 70 -7.76 -9.11 -7.11
N GLY A 71 -8.72 -9.20 -6.21
CA GLY A 71 -8.53 -9.80 -4.88
C GLY A 71 -7.84 -8.83 -3.91
N SER A 72 -8.18 -7.54 -4.03
CA SER A 72 -7.49 -6.48 -3.30
C SER A 72 -7.62 -6.57 -1.77
N GLY A 73 -8.62 -7.28 -1.25
CA GLY A 73 -8.84 -7.54 0.18
C GLY A 73 -8.83 -6.26 1.03
N ALA A 74 -7.70 -6.01 1.70
CA ALA A 74 -7.46 -4.80 2.48
C ALA A 74 -7.15 -3.54 1.64
N GLY A 75 -7.23 -3.65 0.31
CA GLY A 75 -6.78 -2.66 -0.68
C GLY A 75 -5.29 -2.80 -1.05
N LEU A 76 -4.68 -3.97 -0.90
CA LEU A 76 -3.29 -4.24 -1.28
C LEU A 76 -3.25 -5.07 -2.57
N PRO A 77 -2.37 -4.74 -3.54
CA PRO A 77 -1.43 -3.61 -3.56
C PRO A 77 -2.03 -2.27 -4.05
N GLY A 78 -3.31 -2.23 -4.45
CA GLY A 78 -3.88 -1.12 -5.21
C GLY A 78 -3.89 0.24 -4.51
N ILE A 79 -4.14 0.32 -3.19
CA ILE A 79 -4.13 1.59 -2.45
C ILE A 79 -2.70 2.17 -2.37
N PRO A 80 -1.67 1.44 -1.91
CA PRO A 80 -0.29 1.93 -1.99
C PRO A 80 0.12 2.32 -3.40
N LEU A 81 -0.25 1.52 -4.41
CA LEU A 81 0.05 1.84 -5.80
C LEU A 81 -0.58 3.17 -6.25
N ALA A 82 -1.87 3.39 -5.95
CA ALA A 82 -2.58 4.62 -6.29
C ALA A 82 -1.98 5.85 -5.58
N LEU A 83 -1.49 5.69 -4.35
CA LEU A 83 -0.80 6.75 -3.62
C LEU A 83 0.59 7.04 -4.17
N ALA A 84 1.35 6.01 -4.55
CA ALA A 84 2.69 6.14 -5.13
C ALA A 84 2.67 6.66 -6.58
N ARG A 85 1.60 6.37 -7.34
CA ARG A 85 1.45 6.73 -8.76
C ARG A 85 0.11 7.42 -9.02
N PRO A 86 0.00 8.71 -8.71
CA PRO A 86 -1.24 9.48 -8.87
C PRO A 86 -1.67 9.67 -10.32
N ASP A 87 -0.80 9.36 -11.29
CA ASP A 87 -1.12 9.35 -12.71
C ASP A 87 -1.97 8.13 -13.11
N LEU A 88 -2.02 7.08 -12.30
CA LEU A 88 -2.76 5.86 -12.60
C LEU A 88 -4.22 5.96 -12.18
N SER A 89 -5.10 5.35 -12.96
CA SER A 89 -6.48 5.06 -12.55
C SER A 89 -6.53 3.63 -12.00
N VAL A 90 -6.66 3.47 -10.69
CA VAL A 90 -6.63 2.15 -10.02
C VAL A 90 -8.04 1.76 -9.58
N THR A 91 -8.54 0.64 -10.09
CA THR A 91 -9.80 0.01 -9.66
C THR A 91 -9.51 -1.18 -8.76
N LEU A 92 -10.07 -1.17 -7.55
CA LEU A 92 -9.99 -2.29 -6.61
C LEU A 92 -11.18 -3.23 -6.83
N VAL A 93 -10.94 -4.51 -7.06
CA VAL A 93 -11.96 -5.53 -7.27
C VAL A 93 -11.81 -6.60 -6.20
N GLU A 94 -12.81 -6.73 -5.34
CA GLU A 94 -12.89 -7.77 -4.31
C GLU A 94 -14.26 -8.46 -4.39
N PRO A 95 -14.33 -9.78 -4.62
CA PRO A 95 -15.59 -10.51 -4.55
C PRO A 95 -16.14 -10.58 -3.12
N LEU A 96 -17.48 -10.69 -3.02
CA LEU A 96 -18.19 -10.93 -1.76
C LEU A 96 -18.08 -12.39 -1.31
#